data_AF-A0A1L9U6K5-F1
#
_entry.id   AF-A0A1L9U6K5-F1
#
_cell.length_a   1.000
_cell.length_b   1.000
_cell.length_c   1.000
_cell.angle_alpha   90.00
_cell.angle_beta   90.00
_cell.angle_gamma   90.00
#
_symmetry.space_group_name_H-M   'P 1'
#
loop_
_entity.id
_entity.type
_entity.pdbx_description
1 polymer ?
#
loop_
_entity_poly.entity_id
_entity_poly.type
_entity_poly.pdbx_seq_one_letter_code
_entity_poly.pdbx_strand_id
1 'polypeptide(L)'
;MADFSQQPRYQATKLIEILFTRELVARLKSTATTTTPPVIINLVNPGLCTSDLDRRGPQPPLLVRILRRILDRTTEVGGRTLVLAASAPVDSHGEFQSDGANQDVESWIYTDAGKGVQKKVFDQTLKILETRKPGIAHEVGL
;
A
#
# COMPACT_ATOMS: atom_id res chain seq x y z
N MET A 1 -1.99 -16.22 -26.02
CA MET A 1 -1.87 -16.11 -24.54
C MET A 1 -1.11 -14.84 -24.25
N ALA A 2 -1.64 -13.94 -23.42
CA ALA A 2 -0.90 -12.75 -23.01
C ALA A 2 0.33 -13.19 -22.21
N ASP A 3 1.51 -12.76 -22.64
CA ASP A 3 2.73 -12.90 -21.85
C ASP A 3 2.60 -12.02 -20.60
N PHE A 4 2.75 -12.63 -19.43
CA PHE A 4 2.50 -11.98 -18.15
C PHE A 4 3.81 -11.80 -17.40
N SER A 5 4.52 -10.72 -17.71
CA SER A 5 5.70 -10.32 -16.95
C SER A 5 5.33 -10.03 -15.49
N GLN A 6 6.06 -10.65 -14.54
CA GLN A 6 5.79 -10.55 -13.10
C GLN A 6 5.98 -9.13 -12.55
N GLN A 7 6.94 -8.36 -13.09
CA GLN A 7 7.32 -7.05 -12.55
C GLN A 7 6.25 -5.96 -12.77
N PRO A 8 5.67 -5.78 -13.98
CA PRO A 8 4.52 -4.87 -14.17
C PRO A 8 3.30 -5.24 -13.32
N ARG A 9 3.06 -6.54 -13.08
CA ARG A 9 1.96 -6.98 -12.20
C ARG A 9 2.21 -6.62 -10.75
N TYR A 10 3.43 -6.82 -10.26
CA TYR A 10 3.81 -6.41 -8.91
C TYR A 10 3.61 -4.91 -8.71
N GLN A 11 4.10 -4.09 -9.65
CA GLN A 11 3.92 -2.63 -9.63
C GLN A 11 2.44 -2.23 -9.66
N ALA A 12 1.63 -2.85 -10.52
CA ALA A 12 0.20 -2.58 -10.59
C ALA A 12 -0.52 -2.95 -9.27
N THR A 13 -0.21 -4.11 -8.67
CA THR A 13 -0.82 -4.50 -7.39
C THR A 13 -0.42 -3.56 -6.26
N LYS A 14 0.83 -3.08 -6.22
CA LYS A 14 1.28 -2.09 -5.24
C LYS A 14 0.61 -0.73 -5.42
N LEU A 15 0.37 -0.31 -6.66
CA LEU A 15 -0.44 0.87 -6.93
C LEU A 15 -1.90 0.68 -6.50
N ILE A 16 -2.49 -0.49 -6.72
CA ILE A 16 -3.85 -0.82 -6.26
C ILE A 16 -3.94 -0.75 -4.73
N GLU A 17 -2.95 -1.29 -4.00
CA GLU A 17 -2.87 -1.20 -2.54
C GLU A 17 -2.90 0.26 -2.06
N ILE A 18 -2.15 1.14 -2.74
CA ILE A 18 -2.10 2.57 -2.44
C ILE A 18 -3.46 3.23 -2.68
N LEU A 19 -4.01 3.08 -3.89
CA LEU A 19 -5.27 3.71 -4.28
C LEU A 19 -6.44 3.22 -3.44
N PHE A 20 -6.55 1.90 -3.23
CA PHE A 20 -7.63 1.31 -2.45
C PHE A 20 -7.63 1.82 -1.01
N THR A 21 -6.47 1.80 -0.34
CA THR A 21 -6.37 2.20 1.07
C THR A 21 -6.65 3.69 1.26
N ARG A 22 -6.18 4.53 0.34
CA ARG A 22 -6.48 5.98 0.37
C ARG A 22 -7.96 6.27 0.22
N GLU A 23 -8.65 5.56 -0.69
CA GLU A 23 -10.10 5.71 -0.84
C GLU A 23 -10.87 5.19 0.37
N LEU A 24 -10.44 4.05 0.95
CA LEU A 24 -11.02 3.51 2.18
C LEU A 24 -10.98 4.56 3.29
N VAL A 25 -9.80 5.14 3.54
CA VAL A 25 -9.61 6.18 4.55
C VAL A 25 -10.46 7.41 4.25
N ALA A 26 -10.55 7.85 2.99
CA ALA A 26 -11.38 8.99 2.61
C ALA A 26 -12.88 8.74 2.89
N ARG A 27 -13.39 7.55 2.58
CA ARG A 27 -14.80 7.20 2.83
C ARG A 27 -15.10 7.05 4.31
N LEU A 28 -14.23 6.40 5.08
CA LEU A 28 -14.38 6.29 6.54
C LEU A 28 -14.36 7.67 7.21
N LYS A 29 -13.48 8.59 6.76
CA LYS A 29 -13.48 9.98 7.22
C LYS A 29 -14.80 10.70 6.91
N SER A 30 -15.43 10.39 5.78
CA SER A 30 -16.71 11.00 5.39
C SER A 30 -17.93 10.47 6.16
N THR A 31 -17.88 9.24 6.66
CA THR A 31 -18.95 8.61 7.45
C THR A 31 -18.75 8.78 8.96
N ALA A 32 -17.56 9.19 9.40
CA ALA A 32 -17.23 9.37 10.80
C ALA A 32 -18.07 10.47 11.46
N THR A 33 -18.61 10.17 12.64
CA THR A 33 -19.32 11.13 13.51
C THR A 33 -18.37 11.87 14.46
N THR A 34 -17.12 11.40 14.57
CA THR A 34 -16.07 11.95 15.44
C THR A 34 -14.89 12.45 14.60
N THR A 35 -14.20 13.47 15.10
CA THR A 35 -12.98 14.00 14.46
C THR A 35 -11.79 13.05 14.57
N THR A 36 -11.80 12.16 15.56
CA THR A 36 -10.77 11.15 15.80
C THR A 36 -11.23 9.81 15.24
N PRO A 37 -10.46 9.15 14.35
CA PRO A 37 -10.78 7.83 13.85
C PRO A 37 -10.63 6.77 14.96
N PRO A 38 -11.53 5.77 15.02
CA PRO A 38 -11.41 4.68 15.99
C PRO A 38 -10.22 3.74 15.69
N VAL A 39 -9.76 3.70 14.43
CA VAL A 39 -8.63 2.90 13.96
C VAL A 39 -7.75 3.75 13.05
N ILE A 40 -6.45 3.77 13.31
CA ILE A 40 -5.46 4.41 12.45
C ILE A 40 -5.07 3.42 11.35
N ILE A 41 -5.29 3.82 10.10
CA ILE A 41 -4.92 3.08 8.90
C ILE A 41 -3.85 3.87 8.16
N ASN A 42 -2.66 3.29 8.02
CA ASN A 42 -1.51 3.87 7.32
C ASN A 42 -1.00 2.92 6.24
N LEU A 43 -0.39 3.48 5.20
CA LEU A 43 0.29 2.70 4.17
C LEU A 43 1.78 2.63 4.49
N VAL A 44 2.42 1.47 4.30
CA VAL A 44 3.82 1.29 4.70
C VAL A 44 4.65 0.67 3.58
N ASN A 45 5.73 1.37 3.21
CA ASN A 45 6.81 0.87 2.39
C ASN A 45 8.10 0.78 3.24
N PRO A 46 8.59 -0.42 3.55
CA PRO A 46 9.82 -0.58 4.33
C PRO A 46 11.10 -0.20 3.55
N GLY A 47 10.95 0.19 2.28
CA GLY A 47 12.06 0.42 1.37
C GLY A 47 12.71 -0.88 0.90
N LEU A 48 13.93 -0.77 0.37
CA LEU A 48 14.67 -1.91 -0.14
C LEU A 48 15.26 -2.74 1.02
N CYS A 49 14.67 -3.91 1.27
CA CYS A 49 15.06 -4.80 2.36
C CYS A 49 15.39 -6.21 1.84
N THR A 50 16.39 -6.84 2.46
CA THR A 50 16.69 -8.25 2.23
C THR A 50 15.48 -9.09 2.61
N SER A 51 14.96 -9.84 1.65
CA SER A 51 13.83 -10.75 1.84
C SER A 51 13.80 -11.80 0.73
N ASP A 52 12.96 -12.81 0.92
CA ASP A 52 12.71 -13.88 -0.03
C ASP A 52 11.70 -13.51 -1.15
N LEU A 53 11.37 -12.22 -1.30
CA LEU A 53 10.29 -11.76 -2.17
C LEU A 53 10.49 -12.16 -3.64
N ASP A 54 11.72 -12.11 -4.13
CA ASP A 54 12.08 -12.42 -5.52
C ASP A 54 12.65 -13.83 -5.71
N ARG A 55 12.57 -14.71 -4.70
CA ARG A 55 13.17 -16.07 -4.74
C ARG A 55 12.68 -16.94 -5.89
N ARG A 56 11.46 -16.69 -6.39
CA ARG A 56 10.83 -17.43 -7.51
C ARG A 56 10.99 -16.73 -8.87
N GLY A 57 11.67 -15.59 -8.91
CA GLY A 57 11.93 -14.83 -10.13
C GLY A 57 13.20 -15.29 -10.86
N PRO A 58 13.43 -14.81 -12.09
CA PRO A 58 14.71 -14.99 -12.76
C PRO A 58 15.84 -14.40 -11.89
N GLN A 59 16.96 -15.12 -11.81
CA GLN A 59 18.13 -14.66 -11.06
C GLN A 59 18.58 -13.30 -11.62
N PRO A 60 18.73 -12.26 -10.77
CA PRO A 60 19.23 -10.98 -11.25
C PRO A 60 20.67 -11.13 -11.76
N PRO A 61 21.10 -10.27 -12.70
CA PRO A 61 22.51 -10.21 -13.10
C PRO A 61 23.44 -10.07 -11.89
N LEU A 62 24.65 -10.64 -11.96
CA LEU A 62 25.59 -10.65 -10.83
C LEU A 62 25.82 -9.25 -10.23
N LEU A 63 25.95 -8.23 -11.09
CA LEU A 63 26.08 -6.84 -10.66
C LEU A 63 24.90 -6.37 -9.80
N VAL A 64 23.66 -6.69 -10.19
CA VAL A 64 22.46 -6.33 -9.42
C VAL A 64 22.44 -7.04 -8.07
N ARG A 65 22.89 -8.29 -8.01
CA ARG A 65 22.99 -9.04 -6.75
C ARG A 65 24.01 -8.42 -5.80
N ILE A 66 25.16 -7.98 -6.32
CA ILE A 66 26.19 -7.27 -5.53
C ILE A 66 25.64 -5.95 -5.02
N LEU A 67 25.00 -5.16 -5.90
CA LEU A 67 24.39 -3.88 -5.52
C LEU A 67 23.33 -4.05 -4.43
N ARG A 68 22.42 -5.02 -4.58
CA ARG A 68 21.42 -5.36 -3.56
C ARG A 68 22.07 -5.75 -2.24
N ARG A 69 23.14 -6.56 -2.28
CA ARG A 69 23.84 -6.94 -1.04
C ARG A 69 24.41 -5.74 -0.26
N ILE A 70 24.75 -4.65 -0.95
CA ILE A 70 25.28 -3.41 -0.37
C ILE A 70 24.16 -2.46 0.06
N LEU A 71 23.09 -2.35 -0.75
CA LEU A 71 22.03 -1.35 -0.59
C LEU A 71 20.84 -1.84 0.25
N ASP A 72 20.58 -3.15 0.26
CA ASP A 72 19.46 -3.73 0.99
C ASP A 72 19.66 -3.52 2.50
N ARG A 73 18.63 -3.00 3.15
CA ARG A 73 18.56 -3.04 4.62
C ARG A 73 18.29 -4.46 5.09
N THR A 74 18.71 -4.79 6.30
CA THR A 74 18.35 -6.07 6.89
C THR A 74 16.84 -6.17 7.09
N THR A 75 16.30 -7.39 7.10
CA THR A 75 14.87 -7.63 7.38
C THR A 75 14.44 -7.04 8.71
N GLU A 76 15.31 -7.08 9.72
CA GLU A 76 15.07 -6.46 11.02
C GLU A 76 14.89 -4.94 10.91
N VAL A 77 15.78 -4.25 10.20
CA VAL A 77 15.69 -2.80 9.99
C VAL A 77 14.43 -2.45 9.20
N GLY A 78 14.10 -3.22 8.16
CA GLY A 78 12.82 -3.08 7.45
C GLY A 78 11.61 -3.26 8.36
N GLY A 79 11.64 -4.26 9.24
CA GLY A 79 10.58 -4.54 10.21
C GLY A 79 10.31 -3.38 11.18
N ARG A 80 11.34 -2.59 11.52
CA ARG A 80 11.16 -1.39 12.37
C ARG A 80 10.19 -0.38 11.75
N THR A 81 10.16 -0.25 10.42
CA THR A 81 9.21 0.66 9.74
C THR A 81 7.76 0.24 9.96
N LEU A 82 7.47 -1.07 10.02
CA LEU A 82 6.13 -1.59 10.31
C LEU A 82 5.73 -1.29 11.75
N VAL A 83 6.65 -1.48 12.71
CA VAL A 83 6.43 -1.17 14.13
C VAL A 83 6.21 0.33 14.34
N LEU A 84 6.99 1.18 13.65
CA LEU A 84 6.83 2.62 13.67
C LEU A 84 5.45 3.04 13.16
N ALA A 85 5.03 2.51 12.01
CA ALA A 85 3.71 2.81 11.45
C ALA A 85 2.55 2.35 12.35
N ALA A 86 2.70 1.19 13.00
CA ALA A 86 1.71 0.66 13.93
C ALA A 86 1.64 1.46 15.25
N SER A 87 2.72 2.14 15.62
CA SER A 87 2.82 2.97 16.83
C SER A 87 2.60 4.46 16.53
N ALA A 88 2.20 4.80 15.30
CA ALA A 88 2.13 6.18 14.85
C ALA A 88 0.96 6.96 15.49
N PRO A 89 1.12 8.27 15.70
CA PRO A 89 0.07 9.12 16.25
C PRO A 89 -1.16 9.22 15.33
N VAL A 90 -2.29 9.70 15.89
CA VAL A 90 -3.59 9.80 15.19
C VAL A 90 -3.52 10.64 13.92
N ASP A 91 -2.71 11.69 13.91
CA ASP A 91 -2.48 12.56 12.76
C ASP A 91 -1.83 11.85 11.57
N SER A 92 -1.22 10.68 11.76
CA SER A 92 -0.70 9.85 10.67
C SER A 92 -1.81 9.16 9.86
N HIS A 93 -3.07 9.19 10.29
CA HIS A 93 -4.14 8.42 9.65
C HIS A 93 -4.33 8.76 8.16
N GLY A 94 -4.00 7.78 7.32
CA GLY A 94 -4.08 7.85 5.86
C GLY A 94 -2.78 8.24 5.17
N GLU A 95 -1.72 8.48 5.94
CA GLU A 95 -0.41 8.82 5.42
C GLU A 95 0.29 7.60 4.80
N PHE A 96 1.16 7.90 3.84
CA PHE A 96 2.06 6.92 3.24
C PHE A 96 3.43 7.03 3.91
N GLN A 97 3.83 5.99 4.63
CA GLN A 97 5.12 5.91 5.29
C GLN A 97 6.10 5.14 4.43
N SER A 98 7.20 5.79 4.02
CA SER A 98 8.30 5.13 3.32
C SER A 98 9.60 5.34 4.09
N ASP A 99 10.36 4.26 4.24
CA ASP A 99 11.66 4.27 4.91
C ASP A 99 11.61 4.82 6.37
N GLY A 100 10.45 4.69 7.02
CA GLY A 100 10.23 5.14 8.40
C GLY A 100 9.78 6.60 8.56
N ALA A 101 9.39 7.29 7.48
CA ALA A 101 8.86 8.66 7.53
C ALA A 101 7.62 8.82 6.63
N ASN A 102 6.73 9.75 6.98
CA ASN A 102 5.62 10.15 6.10
C ASN A 102 6.17 10.78 4.82
N GLN A 103 5.63 10.39 3.68
CA GLN A 103 5.98 10.88 2.36
C GLN A 103 4.73 10.99 1.50
N ASP A 104 4.77 11.88 0.51
CA ASP A 104 3.74 11.93 -0.52
C ASP A 104 3.77 10.68 -1.39
N VAL A 105 2.59 10.26 -1.85
CA VAL A 105 2.49 9.32 -2.97
C VAL A 105 2.75 10.05 -4.29
N GLU A 106 2.77 9.31 -5.40
CA GLU A 106 2.98 9.89 -6.73
C GLU A 106 2.01 11.04 -7.03
N SER A 107 2.55 12.17 -7.50
CA SER A 107 1.83 13.45 -7.63
C SER A 107 0.55 13.38 -8.46
N TRP A 108 0.53 12.55 -9.52
CA TRP A 108 -0.63 12.38 -10.39
C TRP A 108 -1.84 11.82 -9.63
N ILE A 109 -1.65 11.09 -8.53
CA ILE A 109 -2.72 10.51 -7.71
C ILE A 109 -3.59 11.60 -7.09
N TYR A 110 -3.01 12.77 -6.80
CA TYR A 110 -3.73 13.91 -6.22
C TYR A 110 -4.54 14.73 -7.24
N THR A 111 -4.32 14.52 -8.55
CA THR A 111 -5.09 15.17 -9.62
C THR A 111 -6.52 14.62 -9.69
N ASP A 112 -7.42 15.30 -10.42
CA ASP A 112 -8.79 14.81 -10.59
C ASP A 112 -8.84 13.48 -11.35
N ALA A 113 -7.92 13.26 -12.30
CA ALA A 113 -7.75 11.96 -12.94
C ALA A 113 -7.35 10.89 -11.92
N GLY A 114 -6.37 11.20 -11.05
CA GLY A 114 -5.92 10.31 -9.97
C GLY A 114 -7.04 9.95 -9.00
N LYS A 115 -7.80 10.94 -8.53
CA LYS A 115 -9.00 10.74 -7.68
C LYS A 115 -10.06 9.88 -8.37
N GLY A 116 -10.26 10.06 -9.68
CA GLY A 116 -11.17 9.23 -10.49
C GLY A 116 -10.71 7.77 -10.54
N VAL A 117 -9.41 7.53 -10.76
CA VAL A 117 -8.82 6.19 -10.75
C VAL A 117 -8.90 5.56 -9.37
N GLN A 118 -8.63 6.33 -8.31
CA GLN A 118 -8.72 5.90 -6.92
C GLN A 118 -10.12 5.34 -6.58
N LYS A 119 -11.18 6.12 -6.86
CA LYS A 119 -12.58 5.69 -6.68
C LYS A 119 -12.90 4.43 -7.47
N LYS A 120 -12.48 4.39 -8.73
CA LYS A 120 -12.73 3.23 -9.62
C LYS A 120 -12.07 1.96 -9.10
N VAL A 121 -10.81 2.02 -8.67
CA VAL A 121 -10.08 0.87 -8.09
C VAL A 121 -10.80 0.37 -6.84
N PHE A 122 -11.23 1.28 -5.98
CA PHE A 122 -11.97 0.93 -4.78
C PHE A 122 -13.29 0.23 -5.08
N ASP A 123 -14.15 0.82 -5.92
CA ASP A 123 -15.48 0.27 -6.24
C ASP A 123 -15.37 -1.10 -6.92
N GLN A 124 -14.43 -1.28 -7.84
CA GLN A 124 -14.20 -2.55 -8.52
C GLN A 124 -13.67 -3.63 -7.55
N THR A 125 -12.76 -3.26 -6.65
CA THR A 125 -12.19 -4.19 -5.67
C THR A 125 -13.23 -4.57 -4.62
N LEU A 126 -13.96 -3.58 -4.08
CA LEU A 126 -15.00 -3.82 -3.08
C LEU A 126 -16.12 -4.71 -3.63
N LYS A 127 -16.52 -4.54 -4.90
CA LYS A 127 -17.48 -5.43 -5.56
C LYS A 127 -17.03 -6.90 -5.55
N ILE A 128 -15.74 -7.15 -5.77
CA ILE A 128 -15.17 -8.51 -5.70
C ILE A 128 -15.16 -9.00 -4.24
N LEU A 129 -14.77 -8.14 -3.29
CA LEU A 129 -14.76 -8.49 -1.86
C LEU A 129 -16.16 -8.83 -1.35
N GLU A 130 -17.18 -8.07 -1.73
CA GLU A 130 -18.60 -8.33 -1.41
C GLU A 130 -19.08 -9.67 -1.99
N THR A 131 -18.60 -10.03 -3.19
CA THR A 131 -18.91 -11.35 -3.77
C THR A 131 -18.29 -12.49 -2.95
N ARG A 132 -17.16 -12.25 -2.28
CA ARG A 132 -16.45 -13.25 -1.44
C ARG A 132 -16.97 -13.28 0.00
N LYS A 133 -17.34 -12.13 0.55
CA LYS A 133 -17.91 -11.94 1.88
C LYS A 133 -18.99 -10.87 1.81
N PRO A 134 -20.27 -11.26 1.62
CA PRO A 134 -21.37 -10.31 1.59
C PRO A 134 -21.49 -9.52 2.90
N GLY A 135 -21.69 -8.21 2.80
CA GLY A 135 -21.83 -7.29 3.93
C GLY A 135 -20.52 -6.71 4.47
N ILE A 136 -19.37 -7.02 3.84
CA ILE A 136 -18.07 -6.57 4.35
C ILE A 136 -17.94 -5.04 4.37
N ALA A 137 -18.53 -4.30 3.43
CA ALA A 137 -18.53 -2.84 3.43
C ALA A 137 -19.23 -2.28 4.67
N HIS A 138 -20.43 -2.79 4.97
CA HIS A 138 -21.20 -2.38 6.15
C HIS A 138 -20.46 -2.71 7.45
N GLU A 139 -19.85 -3.90 7.55
CA GLU A 139 -19.08 -4.30 8.74
C GLU A 139 -17.90 -3.36 9.03
N VAL A 140 -17.30 -2.75 8.00
CA VAL A 140 -16.19 -1.81 8.17
C VAL A 140 -16.63 -0.35 8.24
N GLY A 141 -17.94 -0.06 8.27
CA GLY A 141 -18.48 1.29 8.45
C GLY A 141 -18.58 2.14 7.17
N LEU A 142 -18.75 1.48 6.02
CA LEU A 142 -19.02 2.10 4.71
C LEU A 142 -20.48 1.97 4.27
#